data_AF-A0A1V5NBN7-F1
#
_entry.id   AF-A0A1V5NBN7-F1
#
_cell.length_a   1.000
_cell.length_b   1.000
_cell.length_c   1.000
_cell.angle_alpha   90.00
_cell.angle_beta   90.00
_cell.angle_gamma   90.00
#
_symmetry.space_group_name_H-M   'P 1'
#
loop_
_entity.id
_entity.type
_entity.pdbx_description
1 polymer ?
#
loop_
_entity_poly.entity_id
_entity_poly.type
_entity_poly.pdbx_seq_one_letter_code
_entity_poly.pdbx_strand_id
1 'polypeptide(L)'
;MEVSSDYRTLERKFGTLLLDEETYYRVHGTEKPRPYHKFKKITALKFDKGVVRGYFASNSKTVSLARMLMIPKKRKVIDHINRNPLDNRRQNLRIATIRQNNLNKGCRSNTGFFGVSRRTSNNRTSLIASFKPQTGERLIFTVPDTTQNKILAAFMRDKFVLQAGDEEYAPLNFPCFKNEPFKSFLLTSKPKDFLCLKAKQKQLCLF
;
A
#
# COMPACT_ATOMS: atom_id res chain seq x y z
N MET A 1 15.70 -4.45 28.13
CA MET A 1 15.94 -5.00 26.77
C MET A 1 15.88 -3.83 25.81
N GLU A 2 17.03 -3.22 25.56
CA GLU A 2 17.15 -2.15 24.57
C GLU A 2 17.04 -2.79 23.18
N VAL A 3 15.99 -2.44 22.45
CA VAL A 3 15.83 -2.86 21.05
C VAL A 3 16.87 -2.06 20.25
N SER A 4 18.03 -2.68 20.01
CA SER A 4 18.99 -2.24 19.00
C SER A 4 18.22 -1.85 17.74
N SER A 5 18.35 -0.60 17.29
CA SER A 5 17.76 -0.19 16.03
C SER A 5 18.57 -0.83 14.90
N ASP A 6 18.17 -2.03 14.48
CA ASP A 6 18.86 -2.90 13.52
C ASP A 6 18.82 -2.39 12.07
N TYR A 7 18.89 -1.07 11.87
CA TYR A 7 18.98 -0.46 10.55
C TYR A 7 19.96 0.72 10.56
N ARG A 8 20.55 0.96 9.39
CA ARG A 8 21.47 2.07 9.13
C ARG A 8 20.83 3.04 8.16
N THR A 9 21.16 4.32 8.31
CA THR A 9 20.80 5.36 7.36
C THR A 9 21.97 5.65 6.44
N LEU A 10 21.68 6.05 5.21
CA LEU A 10 22.68 6.44 4.23
C LEU A 10 22.21 7.66 3.45
N GLU A 11 22.85 8.80 3.71
CA GLU A 11 22.54 10.07 3.05
C GLU A 11 23.00 10.07 1.59
N ARG A 12 22.11 10.48 0.70
CA ARG A 12 22.34 10.62 -0.74
C ARG A 12 21.71 11.91 -1.23
N LYS A 13 22.14 12.38 -2.41
CA LYS A 13 21.57 13.59 -3.05
C LYS A 13 20.05 13.52 -3.26
N PHE A 14 19.48 12.32 -3.34
CA PHE A 14 18.04 12.08 -3.53
C PHE A 14 17.29 11.79 -2.22
N GLY A 15 17.95 11.87 -1.07
CA GLY A 15 17.37 11.66 0.26
C GLY A 15 18.05 10.54 1.06
N THR A 16 17.52 10.32 2.27
CA THR A 16 18.01 9.33 3.23
C THR A 16 17.52 7.93 2.88
N LEU A 17 18.44 7.00 2.64
CA LEU A 17 18.13 5.58 2.49
C LEU A 17 18.08 4.89 3.86
N LEU A 18 17.05 4.09 4.10
CA LEU A 18 16.98 3.18 5.25
C LEU A 18 17.32 1.78 4.79
N LEU A 19 18.34 1.16 5.41
CA LEU A 19 18.90 -0.13 5.01
C LEU A 19 19.12 -1.00 6.24
N ASP A 20 18.93 -2.31 6.09
CA ASP A 20 19.43 -3.25 7.10
C ASP A 20 20.97 -3.21 7.12
N GLU A 21 21.59 -3.57 8.24
CA GLU A 21 23.04 -3.47 8.44
C GLU A 21 23.85 -4.17 7.33
N GLU A 22 23.46 -5.40 6.98
CA GLU A 22 24.07 -6.18 5.90
C GLU A 22 24.04 -5.43 4.55
N THR A 23 22.90 -4.79 4.27
CA THR A 23 22.70 -4.04 3.02
C THR A 23 23.51 -2.76 3.00
N TYR A 24 23.59 -2.06 4.14
CA TYR A 24 24.37 -0.84 4.29
C TYR A 24 25.83 -1.08 3.92
N TYR A 25 26.46 -2.11 4.48
CA TYR A 25 27.87 -2.42 4.17
C TYR A 25 28.11 -2.77 2.71
N ARG A 26 27.15 -3.46 2.08
CA ARG A 26 27.19 -3.77 0.65
C ARG A 26 27.18 -2.52 -0.24
N VAL A 27 26.40 -1.51 0.14
CA VAL A 27 26.18 -0.28 -0.64
C VAL A 27 27.22 0.80 -0.32
N HIS A 28 27.62 0.91 0.94
CA HIS A 28 28.56 1.92 1.43
C HIS A 28 30.02 1.52 1.14
N GLY A 29 30.31 0.22 1.06
CA GLY A 29 31.59 -0.29 0.57
C GLY A 29 32.72 -0.34 1.61
N THR A 30 32.41 -0.35 2.91
CA THR A 30 33.39 -0.40 4.02
C THR A 30 33.82 -1.82 4.39
N GLU A 31 34.68 -1.93 5.40
CA GLU A 31 35.57 -3.07 5.74
C GLU A 31 34.88 -4.38 6.20
N LYS A 32 33.60 -4.38 6.59
CA LYS A 32 32.93 -5.65 6.94
C LYS A 32 32.83 -6.58 5.72
N PRO A 33 33.01 -7.90 5.89
CA PRO A 33 32.95 -8.84 4.78
C PRO A 33 31.59 -8.75 4.08
N ARG A 34 31.63 -8.56 2.76
CA ARG A 34 30.41 -8.47 1.95
C ARG A 34 29.81 -9.86 1.80
N PRO A 35 28.53 -10.07 2.16
CA PRO A 35 27.86 -11.32 1.89
C PRO A 35 27.89 -11.64 0.39
N TYR A 36 28.16 -12.91 0.07
CA TYR A 36 28.12 -13.39 -1.30
C TYR A 36 26.75 -13.13 -1.91
N HIS A 37 26.72 -12.57 -3.11
CA HIS A 37 25.48 -12.25 -3.80
C HIS A 37 25.68 -12.37 -5.30
N LYS A 38 24.65 -12.84 -6.00
CA LYS A 38 24.65 -12.96 -7.48
C LYS A 38 24.99 -11.67 -8.25
N PHE A 39 24.88 -10.49 -7.64
CA PHE A 39 25.22 -9.24 -8.30
C PHE A 39 26.65 -8.83 -7.94
N LYS A 40 27.45 -8.46 -8.95
CA LYS A 40 28.82 -7.93 -8.80
C LYS A 40 28.82 -6.58 -8.03
N LYS A 41 30.00 -5.96 -7.87
CA LYS A 41 30.19 -4.68 -7.18
C LYS A 41 29.25 -3.59 -7.72
N ILE A 42 28.53 -2.93 -6.81
CA ILE A 42 27.72 -1.73 -7.10
C ILE A 42 28.70 -0.56 -7.30
N THR A 43 28.59 0.15 -8.42
CA THR A 43 29.43 1.31 -8.73
C THR A 43 28.73 2.63 -8.40
N ALA A 44 27.40 2.68 -8.49
CA ALA A 44 26.62 3.86 -8.14
C ALA A 44 25.19 3.48 -7.74
N LEU A 45 24.59 4.33 -6.91
CA LEU A 45 23.14 4.35 -6.68
C LEU A 45 22.55 5.62 -7.29
N LYS A 46 21.41 5.49 -7.96
CA LYS A 46 20.61 6.64 -8.41
C LYS A 46 19.13 6.42 -8.10
N PHE A 47 18.40 7.51 -7.92
CA PHE A 47 16.95 7.51 -7.88
C PHE A 47 16.42 7.79 -9.27
N ASP A 48 15.74 6.80 -9.86
CA ASP A 48 15.23 6.88 -11.23
C ASP A 48 13.86 6.19 -11.31
N LYS A 49 12.90 6.85 -11.98
CA LYS A 49 11.51 6.37 -12.12
C LYS A 49 10.85 5.97 -10.80
N GLY A 50 11.09 6.75 -9.74
CA GLY A 50 10.50 6.54 -8.42
C GLY A 50 11.07 5.36 -7.63
N VAL A 51 12.22 4.81 -8.02
CA VAL A 51 12.89 3.71 -7.32
C VAL A 51 14.40 3.95 -7.22
N VAL A 52 15.00 3.39 -6.17
CA VAL A 52 16.46 3.36 -6.01
C VAL A 52 17.04 2.25 -6.88
N ARG A 53 18.02 2.57 -7.73
CA ARG A 53 18.68 1.62 -8.64
C ARG A 53 20.16 1.53 -8.38
N GLY A 54 20.68 0.30 -8.40
CA GLY A 54 22.10 0.00 -8.43
C GLY A 54 22.61 -0.14 -9.86
N TYR A 55 23.76 0.49 -10.11
CA TYR A 55 24.56 0.34 -11.32
C TYR A 55 25.73 -0.60 -11.04
N PHE A 56 26.06 -1.48 -11.99
CA PHE A 56 27.11 -2.48 -11.82
C PHE A 56 28.16 -2.35 -12.91
N ALA A 57 29.43 -2.52 -12.52
CA ALA A 57 30.59 -2.33 -13.39
C ALA A 57 30.56 -3.20 -14.67
N SER A 58 29.99 -4.41 -14.60
CA SER A 58 30.29 -5.41 -15.62
C SER A 58 29.31 -5.48 -16.79
N ASN A 59 28.19 -4.75 -16.80
CA ASN A 59 27.09 -5.11 -17.72
C ASN A 59 26.09 -4.00 -18.09
N SER A 60 26.32 -2.71 -17.81
CA SER A 60 25.38 -1.58 -18.06
C SER A 60 23.92 -1.77 -17.58
N LYS A 61 23.62 -2.90 -16.92
CA LYS A 61 22.29 -3.28 -16.44
C LYS A 61 22.07 -2.55 -15.13
N THR A 62 20.92 -1.91 -15.02
CA THR A 62 20.46 -1.32 -13.76
C THR A 62 19.39 -2.21 -13.15
N VAL A 63 19.48 -2.43 -11.85
CA VAL A 63 18.49 -3.22 -11.09
C VAL A 63 18.04 -2.38 -9.90
N SER A 64 16.75 -2.41 -9.56
CA SER A 64 16.29 -1.73 -8.35
C SER A 64 16.92 -2.36 -7.10
N LEU A 65 17.24 -1.53 -6.11
CA LEU A 65 17.83 -1.98 -4.86
C LEU A 65 16.95 -3.03 -4.18
N ALA A 66 15.66 -2.76 -4.03
CA ALA A 66 14.68 -3.73 -3.52
C ALA A 66 14.70 -5.08 -4.26
N ARG A 67 14.86 -5.10 -5.59
CA ARG A 67 14.95 -6.35 -6.38
C ARG A 67 16.28 -7.08 -6.15
N MET A 68 17.36 -6.34 -5.84
CA MET A 68 18.59 -6.98 -5.41
C MET A 68 18.39 -7.75 -4.12
N LEU A 69 17.79 -7.10 -3.11
CA LEU A 69 17.68 -7.63 -1.75
C LEU A 69 16.74 -8.83 -1.64
N MET A 70 15.61 -8.79 -2.36
CA MET A 70 14.56 -9.80 -2.24
C MET A 70 14.64 -10.91 -3.29
N ILE A 71 15.44 -10.74 -4.35
CA ILE A 71 15.67 -11.72 -5.42
C ILE A 71 14.37 -12.43 -5.88
N PRO A 72 13.33 -11.69 -6.30
CA PRO A 72 12.04 -12.30 -6.64
C PRO A 72 12.14 -13.17 -7.89
N LYS A 73 11.29 -14.21 -7.96
CA LYS A 73 11.08 -15.05 -9.16
C LYS A 73 10.67 -14.21 -10.38
N LYS A 74 10.79 -14.78 -11.58
CA LYS A 74 10.38 -14.12 -12.85
C LYS A 74 8.91 -13.69 -12.74
N ARG A 75 8.57 -12.52 -13.29
CA ARG A 75 7.21 -11.90 -13.27
C ARG A 75 6.68 -11.46 -11.90
N LYS A 76 7.45 -11.61 -10.81
CA LYS A 76 7.15 -10.99 -9.51
C LYS A 76 7.87 -9.65 -9.36
N VAL A 77 7.25 -8.75 -8.61
CA VAL A 77 7.75 -7.40 -8.29
C VAL A 77 7.96 -7.29 -6.77
N ILE A 78 8.70 -6.28 -6.33
CA ILE A 78 8.89 -5.98 -4.91
C ILE A 78 8.06 -4.75 -4.58
N ASP A 79 7.12 -4.91 -3.67
CA ASP A 79 6.26 -3.86 -3.14
C ASP A 79 6.86 -3.32 -1.83
N HIS A 80 6.79 -2.00 -1.65
CA HIS A 80 7.21 -1.34 -0.41
C HIS A 80 5.95 -1.14 0.44
N ILE A 81 5.85 -1.82 1.58
CA ILE A 81 4.66 -1.83 2.42
C ILE A 81 4.24 -0.39 2.78
N ASN A 82 5.20 0.45 3.18
CA ASN A 82 4.96 1.87 3.49
C ASN A 82 4.93 2.82 2.27
N ARG A 83 5.10 2.31 1.05
CA ARG A 83 5.15 3.06 -0.22
C ARG A 83 6.32 4.05 -0.33
N ASN A 84 7.31 3.96 0.56
CA ASN A 84 8.52 4.76 0.51
C ASN A 84 9.65 3.99 -0.20
N PRO A 85 10.03 4.39 -1.43
CA PRO A 85 11.09 3.73 -2.19
C PRO A 85 12.50 3.92 -1.60
N LEU A 86 12.68 4.81 -0.63
CA LEU A 86 13.95 5.01 0.08
C LEU A 86 14.09 4.08 1.30
N ASP A 87 12.99 3.48 1.77
CA ASP A 87 13.01 2.49 2.85
C ASP A 87 13.16 1.08 2.28
N ASN A 88 14.41 0.63 2.15
CA ASN A 88 14.75 -0.68 1.58
C ASN A 88 15.09 -1.71 2.67
N ARG A 89 14.65 -1.49 3.91
CA ARG A 89 14.73 -2.49 4.99
C ARG A 89 13.88 -3.71 4.63
N ARG A 90 14.37 -4.93 4.86
CA ARG A 90 13.66 -6.17 4.48
C ARG A 90 12.25 -6.24 5.06
N GLN A 91 12.05 -5.77 6.30
CA GLN A 91 10.73 -5.72 6.93
C GLN A 91 9.71 -4.82 6.20
N ASN A 92 10.17 -3.86 5.39
CA ASN A 92 9.32 -2.98 4.59
C ASN A 92 9.11 -3.51 3.16
N LEU A 93 9.78 -4.59 2.76
CA LEU A 93 9.74 -5.14 1.41
C LEU A 93 8.96 -6.45 1.39
N ARG A 94 8.11 -6.64 0.38
CA ARG A 94 7.42 -7.92 0.14
C ARG A 94 7.38 -8.30 -1.33
N ILE A 95 7.37 -9.59 -1.61
CA ILE A 95 7.23 -10.11 -2.97
C ILE A 95 5.75 -10.06 -3.36
N ALA A 96 5.43 -9.30 -4.40
CA ALA A 96 4.07 -9.08 -4.85
C ALA A 96 3.88 -9.43 -6.34
N THR A 97 2.62 -9.64 -6.74
CA THR A 97 2.20 -9.57 -8.13
C THR A 97 2.11 -8.11 -8.59
N ILE A 98 2.09 -7.89 -9.91
CA ILE A 98 1.88 -6.55 -10.48
C ILE A 98 0.55 -5.94 -9.99
N ARG A 99 -0.50 -6.78 -9.89
CA ARG A 99 -1.82 -6.36 -9.36
C ARG A 99 -1.72 -5.91 -7.90
N GLN A 100 -1.15 -6.74 -7.03
CA GLN A 100 -0.96 -6.44 -5.61
C GLN A 100 -0.16 -5.16 -5.38
N ASN A 101 0.97 -4.98 -6.06
CA ASN A 101 1.75 -3.74 -6.02
C ASN A 101 0.93 -2.53 -6.50
N ASN A 102 0.05 -2.73 -7.50
CA ASN A 102 -0.84 -1.67 -7.97
C ASN A 102 -1.98 -1.33 -6.99
N LEU A 103 -2.35 -2.24 -6.09
CA LEU A 103 -3.33 -1.98 -5.03
C LEU A 103 -2.74 -1.10 -3.93
N ASN A 104 -1.44 -1.25 -3.64
CA ASN A 104 -0.72 -0.46 -2.64
C ASN A 104 -0.35 0.95 -3.13
N LYS A 105 -1.34 1.71 -3.60
CA LYS A 105 -1.17 3.10 -4.05
C LYS A 105 -1.66 4.08 -2.98
N GLY A 106 -1.13 5.30 -3.01
CA GLY A 106 -1.68 6.42 -2.26
C GLY A 106 -3.08 6.82 -2.75
N CYS A 107 -3.86 7.46 -1.88
CA CYS A 107 -5.20 7.92 -2.25
C CYS A 107 -5.07 9.10 -3.22
N ARG A 108 -5.51 8.90 -4.46
CA ARG A 108 -5.62 9.94 -5.49
C ARG A 108 -7.08 10.06 -5.89
N SER A 109 -7.89 10.63 -5.01
CA SER A 109 -9.33 10.74 -5.22
C SER A 109 -9.83 12.14 -4.86
N ASN A 110 -10.75 12.64 -5.68
CA ASN A 110 -11.46 13.90 -5.47
C ASN A 110 -12.40 13.86 -4.25
N THR A 111 -12.59 12.69 -3.64
CA THR A 111 -13.41 12.51 -2.43
C THR A 111 -12.57 12.34 -1.16
N GLY A 112 -11.25 12.19 -1.30
CA GLY A 112 -10.36 11.84 -0.19
C GLY A 112 -10.35 10.35 0.19
N PHE A 113 -11.28 9.54 -0.35
CA PHE A 113 -11.39 8.12 -0.07
C PHE A 113 -10.89 7.25 -1.24
N PHE A 114 -10.17 6.19 -0.91
CA PHE A 114 -9.70 5.17 -1.84
C PHE A 114 -10.86 4.49 -2.55
N GLY A 115 -10.77 4.43 -3.89
CA GLY A 115 -11.75 3.73 -4.72
C GLY A 115 -13.14 4.37 -4.75
N VAL A 116 -13.33 5.55 -4.16
CA VAL A 116 -14.57 6.32 -4.20
C VAL A 116 -14.39 7.52 -5.12
N SER A 117 -15.16 7.57 -6.20
CA SER A 117 -15.11 8.66 -7.19
C SER A 117 -16.43 9.45 -7.18
N ARG A 118 -16.36 10.73 -7.52
CA ARG A 118 -17.53 11.58 -7.73
C ARG A 118 -17.80 11.68 -9.24
N ARG A 119 -19.05 11.48 -9.65
CA ARG A 119 -19.49 11.62 -11.05
C ARG A 119 -20.74 12.48 -11.10
N THR A 120 -20.77 13.45 -12.02
CA THR A 120 -21.94 14.29 -12.27
C THR A 120 -22.54 13.95 -13.63
N SER A 121 -23.86 13.80 -13.70
CA SER A 121 -24.62 13.54 -14.92
C SER A 121 -26.00 14.18 -14.78
N ASN A 122 -26.48 14.88 -15.82
CA ASN A 122 -27.80 15.55 -15.82
C ASN A 122 -28.07 16.37 -14.54
N ASN A 123 -27.12 17.23 -14.15
CA ASN A 123 -27.17 18.04 -12.92
C ASN A 123 -27.31 17.27 -11.59
N ARG A 124 -27.07 15.96 -11.59
CA ARG A 124 -27.05 15.13 -10.37
C ARG A 124 -25.65 14.58 -10.14
N THR A 125 -25.17 14.73 -8.91
CA THR A 125 -23.85 14.23 -8.50
C THR A 125 -24.01 12.97 -7.68
N SER A 126 -23.27 11.93 -8.05
CA SER A 126 -23.24 10.63 -7.39
C SER A 126 -21.82 10.26 -6.96
N LEU A 127 -21.72 9.49 -5.90
CA LEU A 127 -20.52 8.85 -5.43
C LEU A 127 -20.52 7.39 -5.87
N ILE A 128 -19.40 6.92 -6.38
CA ILE A 128 -19.22 5.57 -6.91
C ILE A 128 -18.05 4.93 -6.17
N ALA A 129 -18.34 3.97 -5.31
CA ALA A 129 -17.37 3.06 -4.73
C ALA A 129 -17.11 1.91 -5.69
N SER A 130 -15.86 1.62 -6.02
CA SER A 130 -15.53 0.50 -6.89
C SER A 130 -14.26 -0.23 -6.49
N PHE A 131 -14.24 -1.54 -6.75
CA PHE A 131 -13.06 -2.39 -6.54
C PHE A 131 -13.02 -3.53 -7.56
N LYS A 132 -11.82 -3.86 -8.07
CA LYS A 132 -11.63 -4.99 -8.99
C LYS A 132 -10.91 -6.14 -8.26
N PRO A 133 -11.64 -7.20 -7.86
CA PRO A 133 -11.03 -8.41 -7.31
C PRO A 133 -10.10 -9.08 -8.33
N GLN A 134 -9.30 -10.05 -7.87
CA GLN A 134 -8.40 -10.80 -8.74
C GLN A 134 -9.16 -11.59 -9.80
N THR A 135 -10.28 -12.18 -9.40
CA THR A 135 -11.18 -12.99 -10.21
C THR A 135 -12.59 -12.41 -10.14
N GLY A 136 -13.37 -12.57 -11.21
CA GLY A 136 -14.73 -12.04 -11.28
C GLY A 136 -14.79 -10.57 -11.73
N GLU A 137 -15.98 -9.98 -11.66
CA GLU A 137 -16.26 -8.63 -12.18
C GLU A 137 -15.85 -7.51 -11.23
N ARG A 138 -15.88 -6.26 -11.72
CA ARG A 138 -15.67 -5.09 -10.87
C ARG A 138 -16.89 -4.92 -9.95
N LEU A 139 -16.65 -4.85 -8.66
CA LEU A 139 -17.67 -4.51 -7.67
C LEU A 139 -17.90 -2.99 -7.71
N ILE A 140 -19.17 -2.58 -7.81
CA ILE A 140 -19.56 -1.18 -7.94
C ILE A 140 -20.75 -0.90 -7.01
N PHE A 141 -20.72 0.24 -6.33
CA PHE A 141 -21.82 0.75 -5.52
C PHE A 141 -21.96 2.26 -5.74
N THR A 142 -23.16 2.71 -6.09
CA THR A 142 -23.45 4.10 -6.44
C THR A 142 -24.51 4.68 -5.51
N VAL A 143 -24.26 5.87 -4.99
CA VAL A 143 -25.19 6.61 -4.12
C VAL A 143 -25.16 8.11 -4.44
N PRO A 144 -26.22 8.88 -4.13
CA PRO A 144 -26.19 10.34 -4.27
C PRO A 144 -25.06 10.97 -3.44
N ASP A 145 -24.43 12.05 -3.92
CA ASP A 145 -23.37 12.75 -3.18
C ASP A 145 -23.94 13.53 -2.00
N THR A 146 -23.79 12.96 -0.80
CA THR A 146 -24.08 13.60 0.49
C THR A 146 -22.93 13.30 1.45
N THR A 147 -22.77 14.11 2.50
CA THR A 147 -21.72 13.89 3.51
C THR A 147 -21.79 12.50 4.14
N GLN A 148 -22.99 11.99 4.43
CA GLN A 148 -23.18 10.63 4.97
C GLN A 148 -22.85 9.57 3.93
N ASN A 149 -23.25 9.77 2.68
CA ASN A 149 -23.01 8.82 1.61
C ASN A 149 -21.53 8.73 1.19
N LYS A 150 -20.71 9.76 1.46
CA LYS A 150 -19.25 9.67 1.31
C LYS A 150 -18.66 8.60 2.22
N ILE A 151 -19.06 8.59 3.49
CA ILE A 151 -18.63 7.59 4.47
C ILE A 151 -19.17 6.22 4.08
N LEU A 152 -20.46 6.14 3.72
CA LEU A 152 -21.07 4.89 3.26
C LEU A 152 -20.35 4.30 2.04
N ALA A 153 -20.03 5.12 1.03
CA ALA A 153 -19.29 4.66 -0.15
C ALA A 153 -17.90 4.16 0.22
N ALA A 154 -17.22 4.82 1.17
CA ALA A 154 -15.92 4.38 1.67
C ALA A 154 -16.01 3.05 2.45
N PHE A 155 -17.03 2.85 3.27
CA PHE A 155 -17.33 1.56 3.92
C PHE A 155 -17.62 0.46 2.91
N MET A 156 -18.44 0.75 1.90
CA MET A 156 -18.76 -0.22 0.85
C MET A 156 -17.52 -0.62 0.05
N ARG A 157 -16.63 0.34 -0.24
CA ARG A 157 -15.36 0.00 -0.88
C ARG A 157 -14.51 -0.89 0.02
N ASP A 158 -14.39 -0.58 1.31
CA ASP A 158 -13.58 -1.39 2.24
C ASP A 158 -14.17 -2.80 2.39
N LYS A 159 -15.51 -2.91 2.41
CA LYS A 159 -16.20 -4.20 2.35
C LYS A 159 -15.81 -5.00 1.11
N PHE A 160 -15.77 -4.37 -0.07
CA PHE A 160 -15.33 -5.04 -1.30
C PHE A 160 -13.88 -5.53 -1.24
N VAL A 161 -12.98 -4.78 -0.60
CA VAL A 161 -11.59 -5.20 -0.40
C VAL A 161 -11.52 -6.43 0.49
N LEU A 162 -12.24 -6.43 1.62
CA LEU A 162 -12.28 -7.55 2.57
C LEU A 162 -12.92 -8.80 1.96
N GLN A 163 -14.01 -8.64 1.21
CA GLN A 163 -14.65 -9.74 0.48
C GLN A 163 -13.72 -10.37 -0.55
N ALA A 164 -12.82 -9.58 -1.14
CA ALA A 164 -11.82 -10.05 -2.08
C ALA A 164 -10.56 -10.65 -1.42
N GLY A 165 -10.39 -10.50 -0.10
CA GLY A 165 -9.20 -10.95 0.63
C GLY A 165 -7.92 -10.16 0.28
N ASP A 166 -8.07 -8.90 -0.15
CA ASP A 166 -6.95 -8.07 -0.62
C ASP A 166 -6.46 -7.05 0.42
N GLU A 167 -6.97 -7.05 1.66
CA GLU A 167 -6.71 -6.04 2.70
C GLU A 167 -5.24 -5.92 3.13
N GLU A 168 -4.43 -6.92 2.82
CA GLU A 168 -2.98 -6.89 3.03
C GLU A 168 -2.30 -5.91 2.05
N TYR A 169 -2.78 -5.83 0.80
CA TYR A 169 -2.18 -5.02 -0.27
C TYR A 169 -2.98 -3.76 -0.59
N ALA A 170 -4.30 -3.84 -0.54
CA ALA A 170 -5.21 -2.72 -0.74
C ALA A 170 -5.44 -2.02 0.62
N PRO A 171 -5.01 -0.76 0.76
CA PRO A 171 -5.24 0.01 1.98
C PRO A 171 -6.75 0.22 2.16
N LEU A 172 -7.26 -0.04 3.36
CA LEU A 172 -8.64 0.32 3.72
C LEU A 172 -8.73 1.82 4.00
N ASN A 173 -9.89 2.40 3.72
CA ASN A 173 -10.22 3.77 4.15
C ASN A 173 -10.29 3.85 5.68
N PHE A 174 -10.77 2.80 6.33
CA PHE A 174 -10.89 2.69 7.78
C PHE A 174 -10.11 1.46 8.27
N PRO A 175 -8.87 1.65 8.78
CA PRO A 175 -8.01 0.55 9.20
C PRO A 175 -8.59 -0.35 10.28
N CYS A 176 -9.53 0.14 11.09
CA CYS A 176 -10.20 -0.64 12.15
C CYS A 176 -10.90 -1.89 11.62
N PHE A 177 -11.39 -1.89 10.37
CA PHE A 177 -12.04 -3.05 9.75
C PHE A 177 -11.09 -4.20 9.40
N LYS A 178 -9.77 -4.05 9.62
CA LYS A 178 -8.84 -5.19 9.52
C LYS A 178 -9.01 -6.18 10.67
N ASN A 179 -9.51 -5.72 11.82
CA ASN A 179 -9.55 -6.49 13.05
C ASN A 179 -10.98 -6.88 13.40
N GLU A 180 -11.14 -8.00 14.12
CA GLU A 180 -12.41 -8.37 14.72
C GLU A 180 -12.74 -7.47 15.93
N PRO A 181 -14.03 -7.25 16.25
CA PRO A 181 -15.23 -7.74 15.56
C PRO A 181 -15.68 -6.88 14.36
N PHE A 182 -14.97 -5.78 14.09
CA PHE A 182 -15.36 -4.80 13.07
C PHE A 182 -15.35 -5.38 11.65
N LYS A 183 -14.38 -6.26 11.37
CA LYS A 183 -14.30 -6.99 10.09
C LYS A 183 -15.57 -7.79 9.84
N SER A 184 -15.96 -8.67 10.77
CA SER A 184 -17.18 -9.45 10.66
C SER A 184 -18.41 -8.57 10.52
N PHE A 185 -18.52 -7.52 11.33
CA PHE A 185 -19.62 -6.56 11.24
C PHE A 185 -19.76 -5.96 9.84
N LEU A 186 -18.67 -5.47 9.24
CA LEU A 186 -18.71 -4.88 7.90
C LEU A 186 -19.08 -5.91 6.83
N LEU A 187 -18.58 -7.14 6.94
CA LEU A 187 -18.89 -8.23 6.01
C LEU A 187 -20.36 -8.64 6.06
N THR A 188 -20.98 -8.71 7.24
CA THR A 188 -22.40 -9.10 7.39
C THR A 188 -23.38 -7.95 7.11
N SER A 189 -22.98 -6.70 7.36
CA SER A 189 -23.86 -5.52 7.23
C SER A 189 -24.34 -5.28 5.80
N LYS A 190 -25.62 -4.98 5.62
CA LYS A 190 -26.23 -4.54 4.36
C LYS A 190 -26.06 -3.02 4.18
N PRO A 191 -26.10 -2.49 2.95
CA PRO A 191 -26.00 -1.05 2.71
C PRO A 191 -27.02 -0.20 3.51
N LYS A 192 -28.22 -0.75 3.74
CA LYS A 192 -29.28 -0.09 4.53
C LYS A 192 -28.94 0.04 6.01
N ASP A 193 -28.12 -0.85 6.54
CA ASP A 193 -27.80 -0.90 7.98
C ASP A 193 -26.95 0.32 8.39
N PHE A 194 -26.15 0.84 7.47
CA PHE A 194 -25.33 2.04 7.68
C PHE A 194 -26.12 3.34 7.64
N LEU A 195 -27.25 3.38 6.92
CA LEU A 195 -28.14 4.55 6.88
C LEU A 195 -28.98 4.68 8.17
N CYS A 196 -29.20 3.56 8.86
CA CYS A 196 -30.05 3.48 10.05
C CYS A 196 -29.32 3.85 11.37
N LEU A 197 -28.00 4.03 11.36
CA LEU A 197 -27.21 4.34 12.57
C LEU A 197 -27.59 5.67 13.25
N LYS A 198 -28.28 6.58 12.53
CA LYS A 198 -28.83 7.81 13.12
C LYS A 198 -30.08 7.60 13.97
N ALA A 199 -30.83 6.51 13.77
CA ALA A 199 -32.03 6.25 14.56
C ALA A 199 -31.69 5.82 16.00
N LYS A 200 -30.54 5.14 16.19
CA LYS A 200 -30.10 4.68 17.52
C LYS A 200 -29.22 5.65 18.29
N GLN A 201 -28.50 6.56 17.62
CA GLN A 201 -27.69 7.58 18.32
C GLN A 201 -28.53 8.66 19.00
N LYS A 202 -29.75 8.96 18.52
CA LYS A 202 -30.66 9.87 19.25
C LYS A 202 -31.22 9.27 20.54
N GLN A 203 -31.12 7.96 20.74
CA GLN A 203 -31.63 7.27 21.92
C GLN A 203 -30.56 7.05 23.00
N LEU A 204 -29.27 7.23 22.67
CA LEU A 204 -28.14 7.07 23.59
C LEU A 204 -27.59 8.40 24.16
N CYS A 205 -28.12 9.55 23.73
CA CYS A 205 -27.78 10.87 24.29
C CYS A 205 -28.92 11.50 25.11
N LEU A 206 -29.89 10.69 25.54
CA LEU A 206 -30.94 11.06 26.49
C LEU A 206 -30.80 10.17 27.74
N PHE A 207 -29.64 10.20 28.38
CA PHE A 207 -29.42 9.85 29.79
C PHE A 207 -28.18 10.62 30.27
#